data_AF-A0A1F5HCW3-F1
#
_entry.id   AF-A0A1F5HCW3-F1
#
_cell.length_a   1.000
_cell.length_b   1.000
_cell.length_c   1.000
_cell.angle_alpha   90.00
_cell.angle_beta   90.00
_cell.angle_gamma   90.00
#
_symmetry.space_group_name_H-M   'P 1'
#
loop_
_entity.id
_entity.type
_entity.pdbx_description
1 polymer ?
#
loop_
_entity_poly.entity_id
_entity_poly.type
_entity_poly.pdbx_seq_one_letter_code
_entity_poly.pdbx_strand_id
1 'polypeptide(L)'
;MIIFGIDPGTATTGYGVIKKVKSSLELVDYGCISTCKDDPMPLRLYSIQKSLKSLLRQFNPDCVVVEQLFFGANSRTAMTVGQARGVVLSSVASYRLPIFEYQGLHVKHTLTGNGRADKKEIQKSVMKYLRKRTLRKPTNGYLDDAADALAVAICHAIKIKGNKSVKADKSVKG
;
A
#
# COMPACT_ATOMS: atom_id res chain seq x y z
N MET A 1 -0.93 4.07 -16.35
CA MET A 1 -1.74 3.66 -15.20
C MET A 1 -0.99 3.99 -13.92
N ILE A 2 -1.54 4.86 -13.08
CA ILE A 2 -1.05 5.21 -11.75
C ILE A 2 -1.64 4.24 -10.74
N ILE A 3 -0.78 3.55 -10.00
CA ILE A 3 -1.15 2.55 -8.99
C ILE A 3 -0.69 3.07 -7.64
N PHE A 4 -1.62 3.14 -6.67
CA PHE A 4 -1.35 3.59 -5.32
C PHE A 4 -1.36 2.40 -4.35
N GLY A 5 -0.19 1.99 -3.87
CA GLY A 5 -0.04 0.93 -2.87
C GLY A 5 -0.09 1.47 -1.45
N ILE A 6 -0.69 0.72 -0.53
CA ILE A 6 -0.84 1.06 0.89
C ILE A 6 -0.49 -0.15 1.75
N ASP A 7 0.37 0.06 2.75
CA ASP A 7 0.62 -0.85 3.87
C ASP A 7 0.02 -0.23 5.16
N PRO A 8 -1.18 -0.67 5.60
CA PRO A 8 -1.89 -0.04 6.72
C PRO A 8 -1.26 -0.33 8.09
N GLY A 9 -1.06 0.72 8.87
CA GLY A 9 -0.65 0.63 10.27
C GLY A 9 -1.12 1.82 11.12
N THR A 10 -1.22 1.63 12.43
CA THR A 10 -1.73 2.68 13.33
C THR A 10 -0.68 3.74 13.66
N ALA A 11 0.60 3.38 13.74
CA ALA A 11 1.71 4.30 13.98
C ALA A 11 2.27 4.88 12.69
N THR A 12 2.45 4.00 11.72
CA THR A 12 2.94 4.31 10.39
C THR A 12 2.07 3.57 9.39
N THR A 13 1.54 4.27 8.39
CA THR A 13 0.93 3.68 7.20
C THR A 13 1.82 4.00 6.01
N GLY A 14 2.41 2.99 5.39
CA GLY A 14 3.23 3.14 4.20
C GLY A 14 2.39 3.46 2.97
N TYR A 15 2.90 4.32 2.09
CA TYR A 15 2.33 4.51 0.76
C TYR A 15 3.41 4.48 -0.33
N GLY A 16 3.04 3.96 -1.50
CA GLY A 16 3.90 3.92 -2.67
C GLY A 16 3.10 4.18 -3.94
N VAL A 17 3.54 5.12 -4.77
CA VAL A 17 2.89 5.50 -6.02
C VAL A 17 3.81 5.15 -7.18
N ILE A 18 3.31 4.31 -8.08
CA ILE A 18 4.05 3.92 -9.29
C ILE A 18 3.20 4.19 -10.53
N LYS A 19 3.87 4.44 -11.64
CA LYS A 19 3.26 4.52 -12.96
C LYS A 19 3.67 3.32 -13.79
N LYS A 20 2.69 2.54 -14.24
CA LYS A 20 2.88 1.49 -15.23
C LYS A 20 2.74 2.06 -16.63
N VAL A 21 3.77 1.88 -17.46
CA VAL A 21 3.81 2.26 -18.88
C VAL A 21 4.19 1.02 -19.68
N LYS A 22 3.24 0.41 -20.39
CA LYS A 22 3.43 -0.89 -21.07
C LYS A 22 4.02 -1.93 -20.11
N SER A 23 5.28 -2.31 -20.32
CA SER A 23 6.01 -3.28 -19.52
C SER A 23 6.92 -2.68 -18.46
N SER A 24 7.14 -1.35 -18.44
CA SER A 24 7.97 -0.64 -17.46
C SER A 24 7.16 -0.10 -16.29
N LEU A 25 7.86 0.06 -15.17
CA LEU A 25 7.36 0.69 -13.94
C LEU A 25 8.25 1.90 -13.64
N GLU A 26 7.61 3.03 -13.36
CA GLU A 26 8.25 4.27 -12.97
C GLU A 26 7.83 4.60 -11.53
N LEU A 27 8.80 4.97 -10.70
CA LEU A 27 8.52 5.50 -9.37
C LEU A 27 7.97 6.92 -9.49
N VAL A 28 6.80 7.18 -8.90
CA VAL A 28 6.18 8.51 -8.84
C VAL A 28 6.50 9.17 -7.50
N ASP A 29 6.11 8.53 -6.40
CA ASP A 29 6.41 8.98 -5.04
C ASP A 29 6.27 7.82 -4.04
N TYR A 30 6.76 7.99 -2.82
CA TYR A 30 6.55 7.05 -1.73
C TYR A 30 6.84 7.73 -0.39
N GLY A 31 6.25 7.19 0.67
CA GLY A 31 6.49 7.71 2.00
C GLY A 31 5.64 7.02 3.05
N CYS A 32 5.43 7.73 4.15
CA CYS A 32 4.66 7.23 5.27
C CYS A 32 3.74 8.33 5.81
N ILE A 33 2.53 7.93 6.19
CA ILE A 33 1.68 8.69 7.08
C ILE A 33 2.03 8.26 8.50
N SER A 34 2.54 9.17 9.32
CA SER A 34 2.86 8.91 10.73
C SER A 34 1.87 9.64 11.64
N THR A 35 1.49 8.99 12.74
CA THR A 35 0.60 9.57 13.76
C THR A 35 1.37 9.81 15.06
N CYS A 36 0.96 10.80 15.86
CA CYS A 36 1.52 10.98 17.19
C CYS A 36 1.17 9.78 18.08
N LYS A 37 2.13 9.27 18.84
CA LYS A 37 1.93 8.14 19.77
C LYS A 37 1.09 8.53 20.99
N ASP A 38 1.12 9.82 21.35
CA ASP A 38 0.45 10.38 22.52
C ASP A 38 -1.03 10.73 22.21
N ASP A 39 -1.42 10.69 20.93
CA ASP A 39 -2.81 10.88 20.53
C ASP A 39 -3.66 9.64 20.84
N PRO A 40 -4.91 9.82 21.31
CA PRO A 40 -5.86 8.73 21.42
C PRO A 40 -6.20 8.16 20.04
N MET A 41 -6.53 6.86 20.00
CA MET A 41 -6.76 6.13 18.75
C MET A 41 -7.68 6.84 17.73
N PRO A 42 -8.83 7.43 18.12
CA PRO A 42 -9.69 8.15 17.17
C PRO A 42 -8.97 9.29 16.42
N LEU A 43 -8.09 10.05 17.09
CA LEU A 43 -7.33 11.13 16.46
C LEU A 43 -6.23 10.60 15.54
N ARG A 44 -5.63 9.46 15.87
CA ARG A 44 -4.66 8.76 15.00
C ARG A 44 -5.35 8.28 13.72
N LEU A 45 -6.51 7.64 13.86
CA LEU A 45 -7.35 7.20 12.75
C LEU A 45 -7.79 8.38 11.86
N TYR A 46 -8.23 9.49 12.46
CA TYR A 46 -8.57 10.70 11.72
C TYR A 46 -7.36 11.28 10.96
N SER A 47 -6.16 11.27 11.57
CA SER A 47 -4.94 11.75 10.92
C SER A 47 -4.55 10.89 9.72
N ILE A 48 -4.72 9.56 9.83
CA ILE A 48 -4.54 8.62 8.71
C ILE A 48 -5.52 8.97 7.57
N GLN A 49 -6.82 9.10 7.89
CA GLN A 49 -7.83 9.47 6.91
C GLN A 49 -7.52 10.78 6.20
N LYS A 50 -7.24 11.85 6.97
CA LYS A 50 -6.99 13.19 6.44
C LYS A 50 -5.80 13.19 5.48
N SER A 51 -4.70 12.56 5.88
CA SER A 51 -3.46 12.47 5.09
C SER A 51 -3.69 11.63 3.84
N LEU A 52 -4.32 10.47 3.97
CA LEU A 52 -4.62 9.59 2.83
C LEU A 52 -5.52 10.30 1.80
N LYS A 53 -6.58 10.97 2.24
CA LYS A 53 -7.44 11.76 1.33
C LYS A 53 -6.68 12.86 0.60
N SER A 54 -5.69 13.48 1.25
CA SER A 54 -4.81 14.46 0.62
C SER A 54 -3.95 13.83 -0.48
N LEU A 55 -3.31 12.70 -0.18
CA LEU A 55 -2.49 11.97 -1.15
C LEU A 55 -3.32 11.46 -2.33
N LEU A 56 -4.52 10.92 -2.09
CA LEU A 56 -5.41 10.47 -3.16
C LEU A 56 -5.82 11.62 -4.11
N ARG A 57 -6.06 12.82 -3.58
CA ARG A 57 -6.31 14.02 -4.41
C ARG A 57 -5.07 14.45 -5.18
N GLN A 58 -3.91 14.45 -4.52
CA GLN A 58 -2.65 14.87 -5.12
C GLN A 58 -2.25 13.98 -6.30
N PHE A 59 -2.33 12.66 -6.12
CA PHE A 59 -1.83 11.70 -7.11
C PHE A 59 -2.88 11.22 -8.09
N ASN A 60 -4.17 11.39 -7.78
CA ASN A 60 -5.30 10.98 -8.62
C ASN A 60 -5.12 9.59 -9.27
N PRO A 61 -4.95 8.52 -8.47
CA PRO A 61 -4.56 7.22 -8.99
C PRO A 61 -5.69 6.52 -9.76
N ASP A 62 -5.32 5.64 -10.70
CA ASP A 62 -6.29 4.83 -11.46
C ASP A 62 -6.85 3.66 -10.64
N CYS A 63 -6.06 3.17 -9.68
CA CYS A 63 -6.49 2.19 -8.69
C CYS A 63 -5.68 2.29 -7.40
N VAL A 64 -6.23 1.70 -6.33
CA VAL A 64 -5.56 1.57 -5.05
C VAL A 64 -5.40 0.09 -4.72
N VAL A 65 -4.26 -0.24 -4.14
CA VAL A 65 -3.90 -1.59 -3.73
C VAL A 65 -3.53 -1.55 -2.26
N VAL A 66 -4.16 -2.39 -1.45
CA VAL A 66 -3.97 -2.41 0.00
C VAL A 66 -3.40 -3.76 0.41
N GLU A 67 -2.40 -3.77 1.29
CA GLU A 67 -1.94 -5.01 1.91
C GLU A 67 -3.07 -5.63 2.75
N GLN A 68 -3.38 -6.88 2.44
CA GLN A 68 -4.29 -7.69 3.24
C GLN A 68 -3.53 -8.22 4.45
N LEU A 69 -3.99 -7.83 5.63
CA LEU A 69 -3.41 -8.27 6.89
C LEU A 69 -3.87 -9.68 7.22
N PHE A 70 -2.92 -10.53 7.61
CA PHE A 70 -3.21 -11.80 8.25
C PHE A 70 -2.87 -11.69 9.73
N PHE A 71 -3.87 -11.86 10.59
CA PHE A 71 -3.69 -11.73 12.02
C PHE A 71 -3.29 -13.06 12.63
N GLY A 72 -2.14 -13.08 13.32
CA GLY A 72 -1.74 -14.18 14.20
C GLY A 72 -2.45 -14.12 15.57
N ALA A 73 -1.86 -14.77 16.58
CA ALA A 73 -2.49 -14.96 17.90
C ALA A 73 -2.75 -13.68 18.73
N ASN A 74 -2.15 -12.52 18.39
CA ASN A 74 -2.30 -11.30 19.19
C ASN A 74 -3.51 -10.46 18.75
N SER A 75 -4.65 -10.71 19.41
CA SER A 75 -5.93 -10.05 19.15
C SER A 75 -5.92 -8.53 19.38
N ARG A 76 -5.13 -8.02 20.34
CA ARG A 76 -5.07 -6.56 20.61
C ARG A 76 -4.44 -5.81 19.45
N THR A 77 -3.29 -6.29 18.95
CA THR A 77 -2.64 -5.68 17.78
C THR A 77 -3.49 -5.87 16.53
N ALA A 78 -4.15 -7.02 16.38
CA ALA A 78 -5.06 -7.26 15.28
C ALA A 78 -6.21 -6.26 15.25
N MET A 79 -6.83 -5.99 16.40
CA MET A 79 -7.92 -5.02 16.52
C MET A 79 -7.47 -3.60 16.15
N THR A 80 -6.34 -3.14 16.68
CA THR A 80 -5.87 -1.77 16.45
C THR A 80 -5.48 -1.54 14.99
N VAL A 81 -4.75 -2.46 14.37
CA VAL A 81 -4.40 -2.35 12.95
C VAL A 81 -5.64 -2.55 12.07
N GLY A 82 -6.58 -3.42 12.47
CA GLY A 82 -7.88 -3.58 11.82
C GLY A 82 -8.68 -2.28 11.73
N GLN A 83 -8.67 -1.46 12.78
CA GLN A 83 -9.28 -0.12 12.78
C GLN A 83 -8.63 0.80 11.75
N ALA A 84 -7.29 0.86 11.71
CA ALA A 84 -6.56 1.67 10.71
C ALA A 84 -6.89 1.20 9.28
N ARG A 85 -6.88 -0.11 9.04
CA ARG A 85 -7.25 -0.69 7.74
C ARG A 85 -8.69 -0.35 7.35
N GLY A 86 -9.65 -0.42 8.29
CA GLY A 86 -11.03 -0.01 8.05
C GLY A 86 -11.15 1.45 7.58
N VAL A 87 -10.39 2.34 8.23
CA VAL A 87 -10.32 3.75 7.84
C VAL A 87 -9.68 3.93 6.45
N VAL A 88 -8.62 3.19 6.14
CA VAL A 88 -7.99 3.21 4.81
C VAL A 88 -8.99 2.80 3.74
N LEU A 89 -9.63 1.64 3.89
CA LEU A 89 -10.57 1.10 2.90
C LEU A 89 -11.78 2.02 2.69
N SER A 90 -12.40 2.47 3.78
CA SER A 90 -13.54 3.39 3.71
C SER A 90 -13.15 4.73 3.04
N SER A 91 -11.97 5.26 3.37
CA SER A 91 -11.47 6.50 2.78
C SER A 91 -11.22 6.36 1.28
N VAL A 92 -10.62 5.25 0.84
CA VAL A 92 -10.39 4.99 -0.59
C VAL A 92 -11.71 4.76 -1.33
N ALA A 93 -12.64 3.99 -0.76
CA ALA A 93 -13.94 3.70 -1.36
C ALA A 93 -14.74 4.99 -1.64
N SER A 94 -14.56 6.04 -0.82
CA SER A 94 -15.20 7.34 -1.04
C SER A 94 -14.80 8.03 -2.36
N TYR A 95 -13.69 7.63 -2.99
CA TYR A 95 -13.24 8.14 -4.29
C TYR A 95 -13.72 7.30 -5.48
N ARG A 96 -14.48 6.22 -5.23
CA ARG A 96 -14.99 5.29 -6.27
C ARG A 96 -13.89 4.71 -7.18
N LEU A 97 -12.70 4.52 -6.62
CA LEU A 97 -11.57 3.90 -7.31
C LEU A 97 -11.64 2.36 -7.19
N PRO A 98 -11.15 1.60 -8.17
CA PRO A 98 -10.91 0.18 -8.02
C PRO A 98 -9.95 -0.09 -6.85
N ILE A 99 -10.35 -0.99 -5.94
CA ILE A 99 -9.56 -1.42 -4.79
C ILE A 99 -9.15 -2.87 -5.00
N PHE A 100 -7.87 -3.15 -4.82
CA PHE A 100 -7.31 -4.51 -4.87
C PHE A 100 -6.59 -4.83 -3.57
N GLU A 101 -6.54 -6.12 -3.24
CA GLU A 101 -5.94 -6.59 -2.01
C GLU A 101 -5.00 -7.77 -2.26
N TYR A 102 -3.85 -7.76 -1.57
CA TYR A 102 -2.87 -8.85 -1.63
C TYR A 102 -2.33 -9.16 -0.24
N GLN A 103 -2.23 -10.44 0.07
CA GLN A 103 -1.55 -10.90 1.29
C GLN A 103 -0.04 -10.66 1.19
N GLY A 104 0.60 -10.21 2.27
CA GLY A 104 2.04 -9.94 2.29
C GLY A 104 2.91 -11.11 1.83
N LEU A 105 2.54 -12.36 2.16
CA LEU A 105 3.23 -13.57 1.67
C LEU A 105 3.19 -13.66 0.13
N HIS A 106 2.05 -13.33 -0.48
CA HIS A 106 1.90 -13.30 -1.94
C HIS A 106 2.77 -12.21 -2.54
N VAL A 107 2.72 -10.99 -1.98
CA VAL A 107 3.53 -9.85 -2.43
C VAL A 107 5.01 -10.21 -2.41
N LYS A 108 5.50 -10.78 -1.30
CA LYS A 108 6.88 -11.25 -1.16
C LYS A 108 7.23 -12.26 -2.23
N HIS A 109 6.43 -13.32 -2.37
CA HIS A 109 6.67 -14.36 -3.36
C HIS A 109 6.69 -13.81 -4.80
N THR A 110 5.77 -12.91 -5.16
CA THR A 110 5.73 -12.30 -6.50
C THR A 110 6.98 -11.46 -6.80
N LEU A 111 7.51 -10.74 -5.81
CA LEU A 111 8.66 -9.86 -6.03
C LEU A 111 10.02 -10.56 -5.92
N THR A 112 10.15 -11.56 -5.06
CA THR A 112 11.44 -12.17 -4.71
C THR A 112 11.56 -13.63 -5.11
N GLY A 113 10.44 -14.30 -5.46
CA GLY A 113 10.36 -15.75 -5.59
C GLY A 113 10.23 -16.48 -4.24
N ASN A 114 10.29 -15.77 -3.11
CA ASN A 114 10.26 -16.35 -1.77
C ASN A 114 9.22 -15.65 -0.88
N GLY A 115 8.19 -16.37 -0.45
CA GLY A 115 7.14 -15.83 0.43
C GLY A 115 7.64 -15.43 1.83
N ARG A 116 8.82 -15.90 2.25
CA ARG A 116 9.46 -15.57 3.53
C ARG A 116 10.54 -14.52 3.43
N ALA A 117 10.60 -13.79 2.32
CA ALA A 117 11.62 -12.76 2.13
C ALA A 117 11.62 -11.71 3.25
N ASP A 118 12.82 -11.31 3.65
CA ASP A 118 13.05 -10.28 4.65
C ASP A 118 12.85 -8.86 4.07
N LYS A 119 12.91 -7.85 4.95
CA LYS A 119 12.72 -6.45 4.55
C LYS A 119 13.79 -5.97 3.55
N LYS A 120 15.03 -6.42 3.67
CA LYS A 120 16.14 -6.04 2.77
C LYS A 120 15.96 -6.65 1.39
N GLU A 121 15.50 -7.89 1.31
CA GLU A 121 15.18 -8.57 0.06
C GLU A 121 14.05 -7.87 -0.67
N ILE A 122 13.01 -7.43 0.04
CA ILE A 122 11.91 -6.64 -0.55
C ILE A 122 12.42 -5.31 -1.07
N GLN A 123 13.18 -4.54 -0.29
CA GLN A 123 13.76 -3.28 -0.75
C GLN A 123 14.62 -3.48 -2.01
N LYS A 124 15.46 -4.52 -2.05
CA LYS A 124 16.28 -4.86 -3.23
C LYS A 124 15.42 -5.16 -4.45
N SER A 125 14.36 -5.96 -4.30
CA SER A 125 13.43 -6.26 -5.38
C SER A 125 12.68 -5.03 -5.86
N VAL A 126 12.17 -4.19 -4.95
CA VAL A 126 11.51 -2.92 -5.29
C VAL A 126 12.44 -2.02 -6.11
N MET A 127 13.69 -1.84 -5.67
CA MET A 127 14.71 -1.09 -6.40
C MET A 127 14.97 -1.66 -7.80
N LYS A 128 15.06 -2.99 -7.94
CA LYS A 128 15.24 -3.67 -9.22
C LYS A 128 14.08 -3.39 -10.18
N TYR A 129 12.84 -3.55 -9.72
CA TYR A 129 11.65 -3.31 -10.55
C TYR A 129 11.50 -1.84 -10.97
N LEU A 130 11.89 -0.91 -10.10
CA LEU A 130 11.81 0.54 -10.35
C LEU A 130 13.08 1.12 -10.99
N ARG A 131 14.09 0.29 -11.27
CA ARG A 131 15.39 0.68 -11.82
C ARG A 131 16.06 1.80 -11.00
N LYS A 132 15.98 1.71 -9.68
CA LYS A 132 16.61 2.65 -8.74
C LYS A 132 17.84 2.00 -8.11
N ARG A 133 18.89 2.80 -7.89
CA ARG A 133 20.08 2.35 -7.15
C ARG A 133 19.86 2.39 -5.63
N THR A 134 19.07 3.36 -5.18
CA THR A 134 18.76 3.56 -3.76
C THR A 134 17.33 4.08 -3.61
N LEU A 135 16.70 3.74 -2.48
CA LEU A 135 15.52 4.43 -1.96
C LEU A 135 15.98 5.32 -0.80
N ARG A 136 15.61 6.59 -0.84
CA ARG A 136 15.84 7.53 0.26
C ARG A 136 14.89 7.21 1.41
N LYS A 137 15.36 7.36 2.64
CA LYS A 137 14.50 7.30 3.82
C LYS A 137 13.44 8.42 3.72
N PRO A 138 12.15 8.13 3.94
CA PRO A 138 11.12 9.16 3.95
C PRO A 138 11.31 10.14 5.11
N THR A 139 10.80 11.36 4.96
CA THR A 139 10.89 12.41 6.00
C THR A 139 10.26 11.96 7.32
N ASN A 140 9.17 11.19 7.24
CA ASN A 140 8.46 10.60 8.37
C ASN A 140 8.39 9.08 8.20
N GLY A 141 8.30 8.35 9.32
CA GLY A 141 8.14 6.89 9.31
C GLY A 141 9.41 6.10 8.96
N TYR A 142 9.21 4.88 8.49
CA TYR A 142 10.28 3.92 8.22
C TYR A 142 10.35 3.58 6.74
N LEU A 143 11.57 3.38 6.24
CA LEU A 143 11.79 3.00 4.84
C LEU A 143 11.14 1.65 4.52
N ASP A 144 11.09 0.74 5.49
CA ASP A 144 10.50 -0.59 5.34
C ASP A 144 9.00 -0.51 4.99
N ASP A 145 8.23 0.31 5.70
CA ASP A 145 6.78 0.45 5.45
C ASP A 145 6.51 1.06 4.07
N ALA A 146 7.31 2.05 3.67
CA ALA A 146 7.17 2.65 2.34
C ALA A 146 7.61 1.69 1.22
N ALA A 147 8.63 0.86 1.46
CA ALA A 147 9.07 -0.17 0.54
C ALA A 147 8.03 -1.29 0.38
N ASP A 148 7.36 -1.70 1.46
CA ASP A 148 6.29 -2.68 1.41
C ASP A 148 5.07 -2.14 0.65
N ALA A 149 4.70 -0.87 0.85
CA ALA A 149 3.66 -0.23 0.06
C ALA A 149 3.99 -0.17 -1.44
N LEU A 150 5.26 0.13 -1.81
CA LEU A 150 5.73 0.03 -3.19
C LEU A 150 5.67 -1.42 -3.70
N ALA A 151 6.02 -2.40 -2.87
CA ALA A 151 5.97 -3.81 -3.23
C ALA A 151 4.55 -4.27 -3.55
N VAL A 152 3.56 -3.83 -2.76
CA VAL A 152 2.13 -4.08 -2.99
C VAL A 152 1.69 -3.51 -4.35
N ALA A 153 2.08 -2.28 -4.67
CA ALA A 153 1.77 -1.67 -5.97
C ALA A 153 2.44 -2.41 -7.14
N ILE A 154 3.70 -2.81 -6.99
CA ILE A 154 4.46 -3.58 -8.00
C ILE A 154 3.82 -4.97 -8.20
N CYS A 155 3.40 -5.64 -7.12
CA CYS A 155 2.69 -6.92 -7.18
C CYS A 155 1.44 -6.82 -8.06
N HIS A 156 0.62 -5.79 -7.86
CA HIS A 156 -0.53 -5.52 -8.73
C HIS A 156 -0.11 -5.33 -10.19
N ALA A 157 0.91 -4.50 -10.42
CA ALA A 157 1.40 -4.19 -11.76
C ALA A 157 1.93 -5.43 -12.50
N ILE A 158 2.50 -6.41 -11.79
CA ILE A 158 2.92 -7.71 -12.34
C ILE A 158 1.70 -8.58 -12.64
N LYS A 159 0.73 -8.69 -11.72
CA LYS A 159 -0.44 -9.57 -11.89
C LYS A 159 -1.34 -9.17 -13.05
N ILE A 160 -1.54 -7.87 -13.28
CA ILE A 160 -2.36 -7.38 -14.41
C ILE A 160 -1.65 -7.51 -15.76
N LYS A 161 -0.44 -8.09 -15.83
CA LYS A 161 0.33 -8.31 -17.06
C LYS A 161 -0.09 -9.61 -17.79
N GLY A 162 -1.21 -10.24 -17.42
CA GLY A 162 -1.58 -11.58 -17.89
C GLY A 162 -2.95 -11.81 -18.55
N ASN A 163 -3.97 -10.97 -18.40
CA ASN A 163 -5.22 -11.11 -19.18
C ASN A 163 -6.21 -9.95 -18.97
N LYS A 164 -7.05 -9.74 -19.99
CA LYS A 164 -8.26 -8.90 -20.14
C LYS A 164 -8.74 -8.09 -18.92
N SER A 165 -8.94 -6.80 -19.18
CA SER A 165 -9.95 -5.91 -18.55
C SER A 165 -10.65 -6.48 -17.32
N VAL A 166 -10.05 -6.25 -16.14
CA VAL A 166 -10.76 -6.44 -14.87
C VAL A 166 -11.85 -5.38 -14.82
N LYS A 167 -13.09 -5.78 -15.13
CA LYS A 167 -14.26 -5.00 -14.76
C LYS A 167 -14.23 -4.88 -13.24
N ALA A 168 -14.16 -3.65 -12.74
CA ALA A 168 -14.40 -3.36 -11.34
C ALA A 168 -15.73 -4.01 -10.93
N ASP A 169 -15.69 -4.78 -9.85
CA ASP A 169 -16.86 -5.39 -9.25
C ASP A 169 -17.82 -4.26 -8.86
N LYS A 170 -18.91 -4.11 -9.63
CA LYS A 170 -20.00 -3.19 -9.34
C LYS A 170 -20.93 -3.87 -8.33
N SER A 171 -20.47 -4.01 -7.10
CA SER A 171 -21.27 -4.55 -6.01
C SER A 171 -21.18 -3.67 -4.77
N VAL A 172 -21.65 -2.42 -4.91
CA VAL A 172 -22.36 -1.74 -3.82
C VAL A 172 -23.53 -0.96 -4.43
N LYS A 173 -24.58 -1.70 -4.79
CA LYS A 173 -25.95 -1.18 -4.73
C LYS A 173 -26.63 -1.92 -3.59
N GLY A 174 -26.89 -1.19 -2.52
CA GLY A 174 -27.59 -1.60 -1.31
C GLY A 174 -27.76 -0.36 -0.47
#